data_AF-A0A970SMF9-F1
#
_entry.id   AF-A0A970SMF9-F1
#
_cell.length_a   1.000
_cell.length_b   1.000
_cell.length_c   1.000
_cell.angle_alpha   90.00
_cell.angle_beta   90.00
_cell.angle_gamma   90.00
#
_symmetry.space_group_name_H-M   'P 1'
#
loop_
_entity.id
_entity.type
_entity.pdbx_description
1 polymer ?
#
loop_
_entity_poly.entity_id
_entity_poly.type
_entity_poly.pdbx_seq_one_letter_code
_entity_poly.pdbx_strand_id
1 'polypeptide(L)'
;MANTVAGPAIAGKTCPFCQTPIKPNEPVHICDQCNIPHHQDCWRENGGCTTFGCRGANAARPIIPQRAYDDHSQPVQQQPYFQPNQQPGYGNQYQQHYQYAPDVPPEIMGKLNWGAFLLPFFWAIAHNVWIGLLILVPYVGWVMHFVLLFKGNEWAWRNRRFQSVQHFNEVQNAWVIAGLILFFGSIVFVFILMSLAYA
;
A
#
# COMPACT_ATOMS: atom_id res chain seq x y z
N MET A 1 5.64 29.90 8.74
CA MET A 1 6.44 28.71 9.08
C MET A 1 6.52 27.89 7.81
N ALA A 2 7.70 27.76 7.20
CA ALA A 2 7.83 27.02 5.96
C ALA A 2 7.61 25.53 6.25
N ASN A 3 6.61 24.91 5.60
CA ASN A 3 6.44 23.47 5.67
C ASN A 3 7.60 22.84 4.91
N THR A 4 8.56 22.26 5.64
CA THR A 4 9.62 21.48 5.02
C THR A 4 8.97 20.30 4.31
N VAL A 5 9.24 20.16 3.02
CA VAL A 5 8.79 19.01 2.23
C VAL A 5 9.90 17.96 2.17
N ALA A 6 9.51 16.69 2.07
CA ALA A 6 10.43 15.57 2.05
C ALA A 6 11.31 15.59 0.79
N GLY A 7 12.51 16.14 0.92
CA GLY A 7 13.54 16.01 -0.11
C GLY A 7 14.09 14.57 -0.21
N PRO A 8 15.01 14.30 -1.15
CA PRO A 8 15.57 12.96 -1.39
C PRO A 8 16.18 12.29 -0.15
N ALA A 9 16.65 13.06 0.83
CA ALA A 9 17.25 12.56 2.08
C ALA A 9 16.22 12.17 3.17
N ILE A 10 14.94 12.53 2.98
CA ILE A 10 13.85 12.30 3.91
C ILE A 10 12.85 11.30 3.33
N ALA A 11 12.61 11.38 2.03
CA ALA A 11 11.76 10.44 1.31
C ALA A 11 12.21 8.98 1.51
N GLY A 12 11.27 8.10 1.81
CA GLY A 12 11.51 6.68 2.08
C GLY A 12 11.86 6.34 3.54
N LYS A 13 12.19 7.33 4.38
CA LYS A 13 12.35 7.08 5.83
C LYS A 13 11.00 6.74 6.45
N THR A 14 10.99 5.75 7.34
CA THR A 14 9.78 5.34 8.05
C THR A 14 9.44 6.32 9.16
N CYS A 15 8.22 6.84 9.15
CA CYS A 15 7.69 7.62 10.26
C CYS A 15 7.52 6.71 11.49
N PRO A 16 8.17 6.97 12.64
CA PRO A 16 8.08 6.11 13.82
C PRO A 16 6.68 6.06 14.46
N PHE A 17 5.76 6.98 14.11
CA PHE A 17 4.40 7.02 14.65
C PHE A 17 3.46 6.06 13.92
N CYS A 18 3.31 6.23 12.60
CA CYS A 18 2.40 5.41 11.78
C CYS A 18 3.09 4.20 11.12
N GLN A 19 4.41 4.10 11.24
CA GLN A 19 5.24 3.01 10.68
C GLN A 19 5.18 2.89 9.15
N THR A 20 4.75 3.95 8.46
CA THR A 20 4.75 4.01 7.00
C THR A 20 5.91 4.87 6.47
N PRO A 21 6.46 4.57 5.28
CA PRO A 21 7.46 5.40 4.62
C PRO A 21 6.90 6.77 4.23
N ILE A 22 7.70 7.81 4.42
CA ILE A 22 7.40 9.19 4.02
C ILE A 22 7.58 9.34 2.50
N LYS A 23 6.60 9.90 1.79
CA LYS A 23 6.69 10.07 0.33
C LYS A 23 7.54 11.29 -0.04
N PRO A 24 8.21 11.31 -1.22
CA PRO A 24 8.86 12.51 -1.73
C PRO A 24 7.87 13.68 -1.84
N ASN A 25 8.35 14.89 -1.55
CA ASN A 25 7.57 16.14 -1.57
C ASN A 25 6.37 16.18 -0.58
N GLU A 26 6.24 15.19 0.30
CA GLU A 26 5.22 15.22 1.35
C GLU A 26 5.65 16.17 2.50
N PRO A 27 4.71 16.91 3.13
CA PRO A 27 5.03 17.73 4.29
C PRO A 27 5.58 16.88 5.43
N VAL A 28 6.74 17.28 5.97
CA VAL A 28 7.45 16.55 7.02
C VAL A 28 7.89 17.46 8.14
N HIS A 29 7.81 16.91 9.35
CA HIS A 29 8.48 17.48 10.51
C HIS A 29 9.73 16.65 10.81
N ILE A 30 10.90 17.30 10.80
CA ILE A 30 12.14 16.66 11.23
C ILE A 30 12.31 16.99 12.71
N CYS A 31 12.31 15.97 13.56
CA CYS A 31 12.51 16.18 14.98
C CYS A 31 13.89 16.81 15.22
N ASP A 32 13.91 17.99 15.80
CA ASP A 32 15.09 18.74 16.23
C ASP A 32 15.96 18.00 17.27
N GLN A 33 15.42 17.01 17.97
CA GLN A 33 16.14 16.23 18.99
C GLN A 33 16.84 14.98 18.46
N CYS A 34 16.29 14.31 17.44
CA CYS A 34 16.84 13.06 16.90
C CYS A 34 17.01 13.04 15.38
N ASN A 35 16.61 14.12 14.71
CA ASN A 35 16.58 14.30 13.25
C ASN A 35 15.81 13.20 12.49
N ILE A 36 14.94 12.48 13.19
CA ILE A 36 14.07 11.49 12.57
C ILE A 36 12.84 12.21 12.01
N PRO A 37 12.57 12.05 10.71
CA PRO A 37 11.44 12.67 10.08
C PRO A 37 10.15 11.93 10.42
N HIS A 38 9.10 12.71 10.58
CA HIS A 38 7.72 12.28 10.77
C HIS A 38 6.88 12.96 9.69
N HIS A 39 5.76 12.35 9.27
CA HIS A 39 4.77 13.10 8.49
C HIS A 39 4.33 14.32 9.30
N GLN A 40 4.14 15.47 8.65
CA GLN A 40 3.71 16.69 9.34
C GLN A 40 2.41 16.47 10.14
N ASP A 41 1.50 15.68 9.59
CA ASP A 41 0.23 15.34 10.23
C ASP A 41 0.43 14.38 11.41
N CYS A 42 1.25 13.34 11.26
CA CYS A 42 1.61 12.43 12.35
C CYS A 42 2.33 13.14 13.52
N TRP A 43 3.19 14.10 13.22
CA TRP A 43 3.85 14.92 14.23
C TRP A 43 2.85 15.78 14.99
N ARG A 44 1.91 16.41 14.29
CA ARG A 44 0.86 17.24 14.90
C ARG A 44 -0.13 16.42 15.71
N GLU A 45 -0.50 15.24 15.24
CA GLU A 45 -1.40 14.31 15.92
C GLU A 45 -0.78 13.71 17.17
N ASN A 46 0.48 13.27 17.10
CA ASN A 46 1.16 12.74 18.26
C ASN A 46 1.56 13.86 19.24
N GLY A 47 1.94 15.03 18.70
CA GLY A 47 2.42 16.23 19.40
C GLY A 47 3.96 16.37 19.46
N GLY A 48 4.71 15.45 18.83
CA GLY A 48 6.12 15.19 19.15
C GLY A 48 6.62 13.82 18.67
N CYS A 49 7.87 13.49 18.96
CA CYS A 49 8.56 12.30 18.46
C CYS A 49 8.05 10.98 19.10
N THR A 50 8.04 9.88 18.34
CA THR A 50 7.77 8.53 18.91
C THR A 50 8.95 7.58 18.82
N THR A 51 10.10 8.05 18.35
CA THR A 51 11.32 7.25 18.40
C THR A 51 11.64 6.89 19.84
N PHE A 52 11.84 5.60 20.09
CA PHE A 52 12.20 5.08 21.40
C PHE A 52 13.39 5.85 22.00
N GLY A 53 13.19 6.42 23.20
CA GLY A 53 14.22 7.16 23.93
C GLY A 53 14.50 8.58 23.44
N CYS A 54 13.71 9.14 22.51
CA CYS A 54 13.90 10.50 22.06
C CYS A 54 13.43 11.53 23.10
N ARG A 55 14.26 12.55 23.39
CA ARG A 55 13.91 13.68 24.26
C ARG A 55 12.89 14.64 23.66
N GLY A 56 12.68 14.56 22.35
CA GLY A 56 11.63 15.27 21.62
C GLY A 56 10.29 14.52 21.62
N ALA A 57 10.19 13.40 22.35
CA ALA A 57 8.93 12.73 22.55
C ALA A 57 7.99 13.59 23.39
N ASN A 58 6.69 13.49 23.15
CA ASN A 58 5.71 14.16 23.99
C ASN A 58 5.82 13.67 25.43
N ALA A 59 6.26 14.55 26.32
CA ALA A 59 6.07 14.40 27.76
C ALA A 59 4.57 14.46 28.17
N ALA A 60 3.67 14.80 27.24
CA ALA A 60 2.25 14.96 27.46
C ALA A 60 1.44 13.68 27.17
N ARG A 61 1.86 12.55 27.73
CA ARG A 61 0.93 11.48 28.13
C ARG A 61 1.51 10.79 29.36
N PRO A 62 0.79 10.71 30.49
CA PRO A 62 1.36 10.25 31.75
C PRO A 62 1.87 8.82 31.62
N ILE A 63 3.16 8.65 31.87
CA ILE A 63 3.75 7.36 32.23
C ILE A 63 3.04 6.95 33.52
N ILE A 64 2.40 5.77 33.50
CA ILE A 64 1.93 5.08 34.70
C ILE A 64 3.07 5.12 35.74
N PRO A 65 2.86 5.60 36.97
CA PRO A 65 3.96 5.93 37.87
C PRO A 65 4.88 4.75 38.15
N GLN A 66 6.18 4.94 37.92
CA GLN A 66 7.27 4.10 38.39
C GLN A 66 7.39 4.17 39.93
N ARG A 67 6.38 3.71 40.68
CA ARG A 67 6.59 3.37 42.10
C ARG A 67 7.01 1.91 42.21
N ALA A 68 8.28 1.66 41.89
CA ALA A 68 9.06 0.57 42.45
C ALA A 68 10.54 0.73 42.06
N TYR A 69 11.19 1.81 42.48
CA TYR A 69 12.63 1.77 42.78
C TYR A 69 13.05 3.04 43.52
N ASP A 70 12.85 3.06 44.83
CA ASP A 70 13.79 3.77 45.71
C ASP A 70 14.98 2.81 45.88
N ASP A 71 16.19 3.20 45.47
CA ASP A 71 17.23 3.54 46.45
C ASP A 71 18.56 4.01 45.81
N HIS A 72 19.17 5.00 46.47
CA HIS A 72 20.57 5.44 46.42
C HIS A 72 21.12 6.31 45.26
N SER A 73 20.84 7.62 45.39
CA SER A 73 21.78 8.77 45.41
C SER A 73 23.13 8.81 44.64
N GLN A 74 23.20 9.79 43.72
CA GLN A 74 24.25 10.83 43.51
C GLN A 74 25.38 10.61 42.44
N PRO A 75 25.97 11.71 41.87
CA PRO A 75 26.11 11.92 40.41
C PRO A 75 27.55 11.85 39.89
N VAL A 76 27.73 11.55 38.58
CA VAL A 76 29.04 11.67 37.92
C VAL A 76 28.95 12.42 36.58
N GLN A 77 29.87 13.39 36.46
CA GLN A 77 30.05 14.38 35.40
C GLN A 77 30.48 13.75 34.06
N GLN A 78 30.05 14.36 32.95
CA GLN A 78 30.27 13.89 31.58
C GLN A 78 31.71 14.15 31.09
N GLN A 79 32.35 13.14 30.49
CA GLN A 79 33.55 13.27 29.67
C GLN A 79 33.27 12.90 28.20
N PRO A 80 34.06 13.43 27.24
CA PRO A 80 33.72 13.45 25.81
C PRO A 80 34.05 12.12 25.11
N TYR A 81 33.14 11.62 24.27
CA TYR A 81 33.29 10.32 23.62
C TYR A 81 34.07 10.38 22.29
N PHE A 82 35.05 9.49 22.21
CA PHE A 82 35.82 9.08 21.05
C PHE A 82 34.91 8.34 20.04
N GLN A 83 35.02 8.61 18.73
CA GLN A 83 34.32 7.85 17.67
C GLN A 83 35.24 6.79 17.06
N PRO A 84 34.84 5.50 16.96
CA PRO A 84 35.51 4.54 16.09
C PRO A 84 34.71 4.25 14.82
N ASN A 85 35.40 4.58 13.72
CA ASN A 85 35.40 4.11 12.34
C ASN A 85 34.29 3.23 11.73
N GLN A 86 33.92 3.71 10.53
CA GLN A 86 33.45 3.10 9.30
C GLN A 86 33.86 1.63 9.04
N GLN A 87 32.94 0.83 8.51
CA GLN A 87 33.26 -0.44 7.84
C GLN A 87 32.54 -0.56 6.48
N PRO A 88 33.30 -0.79 5.38
CA PRO A 88 32.76 -1.11 4.07
C PRO A 88 32.66 -2.64 3.89
N GLY A 89 31.55 -3.14 3.34
CA GLY A 89 31.37 -4.57 3.10
C GLY A 89 29.94 -4.91 2.69
N TYR A 90 29.65 -4.72 1.41
CA TYR A 90 28.33 -4.83 0.79
C TYR A 90 27.89 -6.30 0.68
N GLY A 91 26.93 -6.69 1.53
CA GLY A 91 26.22 -7.95 1.47
C GLY A 91 24.81 -7.78 0.88
N ASN A 92 24.71 -7.97 -0.43
CA ASN A 92 23.75 -8.83 -1.14
C ASN A 92 22.24 -8.77 -0.80
N GLN A 93 21.48 -8.23 -1.77
CA GLN A 93 20.51 -9.02 -2.57
C GLN A 93 19.03 -9.09 -2.12
N TYR A 94 18.59 -8.39 -1.07
CA TYR A 94 17.16 -8.36 -0.68
C TYR A 94 16.39 -7.10 -1.10
N GLN A 95 16.96 -6.24 -1.93
CA GLN A 95 16.29 -5.03 -2.41
C GLN A 95 15.76 -5.23 -3.83
N GLN A 96 14.79 -6.14 -3.98
CA GLN A 96 13.91 -6.08 -5.14
C GLN A 96 12.98 -4.88 -4.99
N HIS A 97 13.02 -4.02 -5.99
CA HIS A 97 12.39 -2.71 -6.07
C HIS A 97 10.87 -2.77 -5.83
N TYR A 98 10.39 -2.38 -4.65
CA TYR A 98 9.00 -1.94 -4.51
C TYR A 98 8.90 -0.46 -4.91
N GLN A 99 8.78 -0.25 -6.22
CA GLN A 99 8.56 1.07 -6.80
C GLN A 99 7.10 1.47 -6.56
N TYR A 100 6.85 2.32 -5.56
CA TYR A 100 5.57 3.00 -5.41
C TYR A 100 5.44 4.02 -6.54
N ALA A 101 4.88 3.59 -7.67
CA ALA A 101 4.57 4.47 -8.78
C ALA A 101 3.47 5.47 -8.36
N PRO A 102 3.45 6.67 -8.94
CA PRO A 102 2.31 7.58 -8.85
C PRO A 102 1.04 6.86 -9.32
N ASP A 103 -0.10 7.25 -8.76
CA ASP A 103 -1.46 7.14 -9.30
C ASP A 103 -1.53 6.45 -10.67
N VAL A 104 -1.99 5.18 -10.66
CA VAL A 104 -2.29 4.29 -11.80
C VAL A 104 -1.41 4.50 -13.05
N PRO A 105 -0.50 3.56 -13.40
CA PRO A 105 0.39 3.74 -14.52
C PRO A 105 -0.38 3.99 -15.83
N PRO A 106 0.09 4.93 -16.68
CA PRO A 106 -0.61 5.28 -17.92
C PRO A 106 -0.73 4.09 -18.87
N GLU A 107 0.14 3.09 -18.73
CA GLU A 107 0.13 1.84 -19.49
C GLU A 107 -1.14 1.01 -19.31
N ILE A 108 -1.83 1.13 -18.18
CA ILE A 108 -3.08 0.38 -17.89
C ILE A 108 -4.31 1.29 -17.89
N MET A 109 -4.13 2.61 -17.86
CA MET A 109 -5.23 3.57 -17.93
C MET A 109 -5.94 3.48 -19.27
N GLY A 110 -7.27 3.45 -19.25
CA GLY A 110 -8.10 3.43 -20.46
C GLY A 110 -8.06 2.13 -21.27
N LYS A 111 -7.30 1.11 -20.84
CA LYS A 111 -7.38 -0.23 -21.43
C LYS A 111 -8.62 -0.94 -20.94
N LEU A 112 -9.25 -1.71 -21.84
CA LEU A 112 -10.37 -2.57 -21.48
C LEU A 112 -9.92 -3.67 -20.51
N ASN A 113 -10.75 -3.95 -19.53
CA ASN A 113 -10.57 -5.05 -18.60
C ASN A 113 -11.51 -6.20 -18.96
N TRP A 114 -11.07 -7.00 -19.93
CA TRP A 114 -11.83 -8.17 -20.40
C TRP A 114 -12.03 -9.22 -19.30
N GLY A 115 -11.11 -9.35 -18.34
CA GLY A 115 -11.27 -10.25 -17.21
C GLY A 115 -12.44 -9.83 -16.30
N ALA A 116 -12.52 -8.54 -15.96
CA ALA A 116 -13.62 -7.96 -15.20
C ALA A 116 -14.95 -8.03 -15.96
N PHE A 117 -14.92 -7.96 -17.29
CA PHE A 117 -16.13 -8.03 -18.10
C PHE A 117 -16.66 -9.46 -18.27
N LEU A 118 -15.78 -10.45 -18.45
CA LEU A 118 -16.19 -11.85 -18.66
C LEU A 118 -16.61 -12.55 -17.36
N LEU A 119 -15.99 -12.19 -16.23
CA LEU A 119 -16.25 -12.80 -14.92
C LEU A 119 -16.44 -11.75 -13.80
N PRO A 120 -17.37 -10.79 -13.93
CA PRO A 120 -17.41 -9.58 -13.08
C PRO A 120 -17.59 -9.88 -11.59
N PHE A 121 -18.47 -10.81 -11.24
CA PHE A 121 -18.72 -11.17 -9.85
C PHE A 121 -17.45 -11.71 -9.16
N PHE A 122 -16.86 -12.76 -9.74
CA PHE A 122 -15.67 -13.40 -9.18
C PHE A 122 -14.44 -12.49 -9.25
N TRP A 123 -14.30 -11.76 -10.36
CA TRP A 123 -13.21 -10.83 -10.56
C TRP A 123 -13.24 -9.69 -9.54
N ALA A 124 -14.42 -9.10 -9.27
CA ALA A 124 -14.56 -8.00 -8.31
C ALA A 124 -14.15 -8.41 -6.89
N ILE A 125 -14.53 -9.62 -6.45
CA ILE A 125 -14.13 -10.17 -5.16
C ILE A 125 -12.61 -10.38 -5.11
N ALA A 126 -12.04 -11.03 -6.13
CA ALA A 126 -10.61 -11.36 -6.15
C ALA A 126 -9.68 -10.14 -6.11
N HIS A 127 -10.15 -8.98 -6.58
CA HIS A 127 -9.37 -7.74 -6.67
C HIS A 127 -9.80 -6.68 -5.65
N ASN A 128 -10.65 -7.03 -4.67
CA ASN A 128 -11.20 -6.12 -3.66
C ASN A 128 -11.91 -4.89 -4.27
N VAL A 129 -12.60 -5.06 -5.41
CA VAL A 129 -13.35 -3.99 -6.10
C VAL A 129 -14.82 -4.09 -5.70
N TRP A 130 -15.12 -3.77 -4.44
CA TRP A 130 -16.46 -3.97 -3.86
C TRP A 130 -17.59 -3.19 -4.56
N ILE A 131 -17.29 -2.00 -5.08
CA ILE A 131 -18.24 -1.23 -5.90
C ILE A 131 -18.66 -2.00 -7.17
N GLY A 132 -17.80 -2.91 -7.66
CA GLY A 132 -18.10 -3.80 -8.77
C GLY A 132 -19.24 -4.77 -8.50
N LEU A 133 -19.58 -5.07 -7.24
CA LEU A 133 -20.68 -5.96 -6.89
C LEU A 133 -22.07 -5.35 -7.17
N LEU A 134 -22.14 -4.06 -7.49
CA LEU A 134 -23.36 -3.44 -8.00
C LEU A 134 -23.90 -4.11 -9.29
N ILE A 135 -23.10 -4.95 -9.95
CA ILE A 135 -23.55 -5.84 -11.03
C ILE A 135 -24.73 -6.75 -10.64
N LEU A 136 -24.94 -7.00 -9.34
CA LEU A 136 -26.06 -7.81 -8.84
C LEU A 136 -27.37 -7.03 -8.70
N VAL A 137 -27.34 -5.69 -8.80
CA VAL A 137 -28.53 -4.85 -8.68
C VAL A 137 -29.19 -4.73 -10.06
N PRO A 138 -30.51 -5.00 -10.21
CA PRO A 138 -31.20 -4.83 -11.49
C PRO A 138 -31.05 -3.40 -12.03
N TYR A 139 -30.97 -3.26 -13.35
CA TYR A 139 -30.76 -2.01 -14.11
C TYR A 139 -29.41 -1.31 -13.85
N VAL A 140 -29.04 -1.06 -12.59
CA VAL A 140 -27.74 -0.49 -12.19
C VAL A 140 -26.60 -1.42 -12.60
N GLY A 141 -26.79 -2.72 -12.42
CA GLY A 141 -25.80 -3.73 -12.72
C GLY A 141 -25.41 -3.80 -14.18
N TRP A 142 -26.35 -3.52 -15.10
CA TRP A 142 -26.07 -3.41 -16.53
C TRP A 142 -25.08 -2.28 -16.83
N VAL A 143 -25.28 -1.10 -16.22
CA VAL A 143 -24.35 0.02 -16.36
C VAL A 143 -23.00 -0.34 -15.73
N MET A 144 -23.01 -0.90 -14.53
CA MET A 144 -21.79 -1.25 -13.80
C MET A 144 -20.94 -2.32 -14.48
N HIS A 145 -21.55 -3.21 -15.26
CA HIS A 145 -20.85 -4.16 -16.11
C HIS A 145 -19.89 -3.47 -17.09
N PHE A 146 -20.37 -2.42 -17.77
CA PHE A 146 -19.55 -1.64 -18.68
C PHE A 146 -18.58 -0.73 -17.93
N VAL A 147 -18.97 -0.20 -16.76
CA VAL A 147 -18.02 0.55 -15.92
C VAL A 147 -16.83 -0.33 -15.52
N LEU A 148 -17.04 -1.60 -15.19
CA LEU A 148 -15.96 -2.55 -14.91
C LEU A 148 -15.11 -2.85 -16.15
N LEU A 149 -15.71 -2.92 -17.34
CA LEU A 149 -14.96 -3.07 -18.58
C LEU A 149 -13.99 -1.90 -18.80
N PHE A 150 -14.40 -0.65 -18.56
CA PHE A 150 -13.57 0.53 -18.82
C PHE A 150 -12.67 0.94 -17.66
N LYS A 151 -13.13 0.76 -16.40
CA LYS A 151 -12.43 1.24 -15.19
C LYS A 151 -11.82 0.12 -14.34
N GLY A 152 -12.03 -1.14 -14.72
CA GLY A 152 -11.62 -2.29 -13.92
C GLY A 152 -10.11 -2.30 -13.66
N ASN A 153 -9.30 -1.93 -14.65
CA ASN A 153 -7.84 -1.90 -14.49
C ASN A 153 -7.39 -0.92 -13.40
N GLU A 154 -7.94 0.29 -13.40
CA GLU A 154 -7.58 1.31 -12.41
C GLU A 154 -8.08 0.95 -11.02
N TRP A 155 -9.27 0.34 -10.91
CA TRP A 155 -9.82 -0.11 -9.63
C TRP A 155 -9.03 -1.28 -9.03
N ALA A 156 -8.70 -2.29 -9.84
CA ALA A 156 -7.89 -3.42 -9.37
C ALA A 156 -6.49 -3.00 -8.96
N TRP A 157 -5.85 -2.11 -9.71
CA TRP A 157 -4.52 -1.60 -9.38
C TRP A 157 -4.49 -0.86 -8.04
N ARG A 158 -5.56 -0.10 -7.72
CA ARG A 158 -5.66 0.64 -6.46
C ARG A 158 -5.93 -0.26 -5.25
N ASN A 159 -6.65 -1.36 -5.45
CA ASN A 159 -7.19 -2.16 -4.35
C ASN A 159 -6.38 -3.44 -4.03
N ARG A 160 -5.35 -3.75 -4.83
CA ARG A 160 -4.46 -4.91 -4.63
C ARG A 160 -3.00 -4.54 -4.92
N ARG A 161 -2.06 -5.18 -4.20
CA ARG A 161 -0.62 -4.97 -4.40
C ARG A 161 -0.10 -5.80 -5.57
N PHE A 162 0.63 -5.16 -6.48
CA PHE A 162 1.32 -5.80 -7.59
C PHE A 162 2.79 -5.37 -7.59
N GLN A 163 3.68 -6.29 -7.97
CA GLN A 163 5.13 -6.04 -7.99
C GLN A 163 5.53 -5.15 -9.18
N SER A 164 4.82 -5.27 -10.30
CA SER A 164 5.05 -4.50 -11.53
C SER A 164 3.78 -4.48 -12.39
N VAL A 165 3.76 -3.62 -13.42
CA VAL A 165 2.68 -3.60 -14.43
C VAL A 165 2.63 -4.91 -15.21
N GLN A 166 3.78 -5.52 -15.48
CA GLN A 166 3.85 -6.81 -16.14
C GLN A 166 3.17 -7.90 -15.31
N HIS A 167 3.46 -7.98 -14.00
CA HIS A 167 2.81 -8.93 -13.10
C HIS A 167 1.28 -8.71 -13.05
N PHE A 168 0.84 -7.46 -13.08
CA PHE A 168 -0.59 -7.14 -13.19
C PHE A 168 -1.19 -7.66 -14.51
N ASN A 169 -0.55 -7.42 -15.64
CA ASN A 169 -1.03 -7.89 -16.94
C ASN A 169 -1.08 -9.42 -17.01
N GLU A 170 -0.11 -10.13 -16.43
CA GLU A 170 -0.13 -11.60 -16.33
C GLU A 170 -1.36 -12.10 -15.57
N VAL A 171 -1.66 -11.49 -14.41
CA VAL A 171 -2.87 -11.81 -13.63
C VAL A 171 -4.12 -11.53 -14.45
N GLN A 172 -4.24 -10.32 -15.03
CA GLN A 172 -5.41 -9.95 -15.84
C GLN A 172 -5.61 -10.88 -17.05
N ASN A 173 -4.53 -11.29 -17.71
CA ASN A 173 -4.58 -12.24 -18.84
C ASN A 173 -5.07 -13.62 -18.39
N ALA A 174 -4.65 -14.10 -17.21
CA ALA A 174 -5.17 -15.35 -16.65
C ALA A 174 -6.68 -15.29 -16.43
N TRP A 175 -7.21 -14.15 -15.96
CA TRP A 175 -8.66 -13.93 -15.83
C TRP A 175 -9.39 -13.90 -17.17
N VAL A 176 -8.78 -13.32 -18.21
CA VAL A 176 -9.35 -13.36 -19.56
C VAL A 176 -9.44 -14.80 -20.07
N ILE A 177 -8.36 -15.56 -19.95
CA ILE A 177 -8.32 -16.97 -20.38
C ILE A 177 -9.37 -17.79 -19.63
N ALA A 178 -9.45 -17.65 -18.31
CA ALA A 178 -10.47 -18.33 -17.49
C ALA A 178 -11.89 -17.96 -17.94
N GLY A 179 -12.14 -16.67 -18.19
CA GLY A 179 -13.43 -16.19 -18.70
C GLY A 179 -13.82 -16.78 -20.05
N LEU A 180 -12.87 -16.83 -21.00
CA LEU A 180 -13.11 -17.39 -22.33
C LEU A 180 -13.37 -18.90 -22.28
N ILE A 181 -12.61 -19.66 -21.46
CA ILE A 181 -12.82 -21.10 -21.28
C ILE A 181 -14.23 -21.36 -20.74
N LEU A 182 -14.65 -20.62 -19.70
CA LEU A 182 -15.99 -20.78 -19.12
C LEU A 182 -17.08 -20.39 -20.12
N PHE A 183 -16.90 -19.30 -20.86
CA PHE A 183 -17.86 -18.85 -21.86
C PHE A 183 -18.08 -19.87 -22.98
N PHE A 184 -17.02 -20.25 -23.69
CA PHE A 184 -17.14 -21.22 -24.80
C PHE A 184 -17.47 -22.63 -24.31
N GLY A 185 -16.94 -23.03 -23.15
CA GLY A 185 -17.29 -24.31 -22.53
C GLY A 185 -18.79 -24.40 -22.21
N SER A 186 -19.39 -23.31 -21.71
CA SER A 186 -20.84 -23.28 -21.43
C SER A 186 -21.68 -23.37 -22.71
N ILE A 187 -21.24 -22.74 -23.80
CA ILE A 187 -21.92 -22.81 -25.11
C ILE A 187 -21.90 -24.24 -25.64
N VAL A 188 -20.72 -24.87 -25.66
CA VAL A 188 -20.56 -26.27 -26.08
C VAL A 188 -21.41 -27.20 -25.22
N PHE A 189 -21.39 -26.99 -23.90
CA PHE A 189 -22.20 -27.77 -22.96
C PHE A 189 -23.70 -27.66 -23.26
N VAL A 190 -24.22 -26.45 -23.50
CA VAL A 190 -25.62 -26.25 -23.87
C VAL A 190 -25.96 -26.93 -25.20
N PHE A 191 -25.09 -26.84 -26.22
CA PHE A 191 -25.30 -27.54 -27.49
C PHE A 191 -25.38 -29.06 -27.32
N ILE A 192 -24.52 -29.64 -26.48
CA ILE A 192 -24.55 -31.07 -26.16
C ILE A 192 -25.88 -31.43 -25.49
N LEU A 193 -26.31 -30.65 -24.49
CA LEU A 193 -27.59 -30.88 -23.82
C LEU A 193 -28.78 -30.79 -24.79
N MET A 194 -28.78 -29.80 -25.69
CA MET A 194 -29.81 -29.69 -26.71
C MET A 194 -29.79 -30.91 -27.64
N SER A 195 -28.62 -31.32 -28.15
CA SER A 195 -28.54 -32.50 -29.03
C SER A 195 -29.06 -33.78 -28.36
N LEU A 196 -28.82 -33.97 -27.07
CA LEU A 196 -29.31 -35.12 -26.31
C LEU A 196 -30.81 -35.04 -26.01
N ALA A 197 -31.36 -33.83 -25.86
CA ALA A 197 -32.79 -33.63 -25.61
C ALA A 197 -33.66 -33.87 -26.85
N TYR A 198 -33.09 -33.79 -28.05
CA TYR A 198 -33.79 -33.94 -29.33
C TYR A 198 -33.38 -35.18 -30.13
N ALA A 199 -32.58 -36.09 -29.55
CA ALA A 199 -32.22 -37.40 -30.12
C ALA A 199 -33.13 -38.50 -29.53
#